data_AF-A0A7Y3BY76-F1
#
_entry.id   AF-A0A7Y3BY76-F1
#
_cell.length_a   1.000
_cell.length_b   1.000
_cell.length_c   1.000
_cell.angle_alpha   90.00
_cell.angle_beta   90.00
_cell.angle_gamma   90.00
#
_symmetry.space_group_name_H-M   'P 1'
#
loop_
_entity.id
_entity.type
_entity.pdbx_description
1 polymer ?
#
loop_
_entity_poly.entity_id
_entity_poly.type
_entity_poly.pdbx_seq_one_letter_code
_entity_poly.pdbx_strand_id
1 'polypeptide(L)' 'HPYHLAIQDVAALMEAAGELAINPWTVNESADIQRLVDGGITAIISDFPARARAIVDAGGSAS' A
#
# COMPACT_ATOMS: atom_id res chain seq x y z
N HIS A 1 15.87 -9.96 1.03
CA HIS A 1 15.91 -8.49 1.00
C HIS A 1 14.98 -7.95 2.09
N PRO A 2 15.45 -7.09 3.00
CA PRO A 2 14.68 -6.60 4.17
C PRO A 2 13.50 -5.67 3.84
N TYR A 3 13.33 -5.27 2.58
CA TYR A 3 12.30 -4.30 2.17
C TYR A 3 10.86 -4.83 2.16
N HIS A 4 10.63 -6.14 2.18
CA HIS A 4 9.27 -6.70 2.24
C HIS A 4 8.67 -6.68 3.66
N LEU A 5 9.48 -6.47 4.70
CA LEU A 5 9.02 -6.51 6.09
C LEU A 5 8.00 -5.39 6.39
N ALA A 6 8.17 -4.22 5.77
CA ALA A 6 7.25 -3.09 5.94
C ALA A 6 5.85 -3.34 5.34
N ILE A 7 5.73 -4.26 4.37
CA ILE A 7 4.44 -4.62 3.76
C ILE A 7 3.73 -5.72 4.57
N GLN A 8 4.47 -6.53 5.33
CA GLN A 8 3.87 -7.65 6.07
C GLN A 8 3.05 -7.20 7.28
N ASP A 9 3.41 -6.08 7.91
CA ASP A 9 2.69 -5.51 9.04
C ASP A 9 2.45 -4.01 8.82
N VAL A 10 1.45 -3.70 8.00
CA VAL A 10 1.07 -2.32 7.69
C VAL A 10 0.58 -1.59 8.95
N ALA A 11 -0.07 -2.29 9.88
CA ALA A 11 -0.58 -1.69 11.12
C ALA A 11 0.56 -1.22 12.03
N ALA A 12 1.57 -2.06 12.27
CA ALA A 12 2.75 -1.66 13.03
C ALA A 12 3.52 -0.53 12.35
N LEU A 13 3.57 -0.51 11.01
CA LEU A 13 4.16 0.59 10.25
C LEU A 13 3.38 1.90 10.48
N MET A 14 2.05 1.86 10.42
CA MET A 14 1.21 3.04 10.65
C MET A 14 1.33 3.55 12.08
N GLU A 15 1.37 2.65 13.08
CA GLU A 15 1.58 3.01 14.49
C GLU A 15 2.93 3.72 14.68
N ALA A 16 4.01 3.15 14.13
CA ALA A 16 5.34 3.75 14.22
C ALA A 16 5.46 5.08 13.47
N ALA A 17 4.69 5.26 12.39
CA ALA A 17 4.68 6.48 11.59
C ALA A 17 3.95 7.65 12.28
N GLY A 18 2.92 7.36 13.09
CA GLY A 18 2.07 8.37 13.69
C GLY A 18 1.40 9.24 12.63
N GLU A 19 1.67 10.54 12.64
CA GLU A 19 1.10 11.51 11.69
C GLU A 19 1.85 11.59 10.35
N LEU A 20 2.96 10.86 10.20
CA LEU A 20 3.74 10.88 8.97
C LEU A 20 3.02 10.13 7.84
N ALA A 21 2.95 10.78 6.67
CA ALA A 21 2.46 10.12 5.46
C ALA A 21 3.43 9.02 5.00
N ILE A 22 2.87 7.86 4.61
CA ILE A 22 3.63 6.70 4.16
C ILE A 22 3.36 6.46 2.68
N ASN A 23 4.41 6.63 1.87
CA ASN A 23 4.37 6.50 0.41
C ASN A 23 5.38 5.42 -0.05
N PRO A 24 5.00 4.12 -0.04
CA PRO A 24 5.90 3.04 -0.41
C PRO A 24 6.30 3.07 -1.89
N TRP A 25 7.55 2.70 -2.14
CA TRP A 25 8.15 2.56 -3.46
C TRP A 25 9.10 1.35 -3.53
N THR A 26 9.28 0.68 -4.67
CA THR A 26 8.36 0.60 -5.81
C THR A 26 7.47 -0.63 -5.61
N VAL A 27 6.15 -0.45 -5.60
CA VAL A 27 5.21 -1.56 -5.39
C VAL A 27 4.56 -1.93 -6.72
N ASN A 28 4.89 -3.12 -7.22
CA ASN A 28 4.43 -3.58 -8.54
C ASN A 28 3.45 -4.76 -8.47
N GLU A 29 3.52 -5.57 -7.40
CA GLU A 29 2.71 -6.76 -7.25
C GLU A 29 1.30 -6.42 -6.77
N SER A 30 0.27 -6.93 -7.47
CA SER A 30 -1.13 -6.66 -7.13
C SER A 30 -1.48 -7.06 -5.70
N ALA A 31 -0.91 -8.17 -5.21
CA ALA A 31 -1.15 -8.66 -3.86
C ALA A 31 -0.58 -7.71 -2.79
N ASP A 32 0.56 -7.09 -3.07
CA ASP A 32 1.16 -6.12 -2.16
C ASP A 32 0.41 -4.78 -2.21
N ILE A 33 -0.01 -4.34 -3.39
CA ILE A 33 -0.87 -3.16 -3.56
C ILE A 33 -2.17 -3.35 -2.77
N GLN A 34 -2.85 -4.50 -2.90
CA GLN A 34 -4.08 -4.79 -2.17
C GLN A 34 -3.84 -4.77 -0.66
N ARG A 35 -2.77 -5.41 -0.17
CA ARG A 35 -2.45 -5.42 1.27
C ARG A 35 -2.21 -4.02 1.82
N LEU A 36 -1.53 -3.16 1.06
CA LEU A 36 -1.30 -1.77 1.46
C LEU A 36 -2.61 -0.98 1.51
N VAL A 37 -3.47 -1.13 0.50
CA VAL A 37 -4.80 -0.51 0.45
C VAL A 37 -5.67 -0.96 1.62
N ASP A 38 -5.72 -2.27 1.89
CA ASP A 38 -6.47 -2.84 3.01
C ASP A 38 -5.94 -2.33 4.37
N GLY A 39 -4.63 -2.05 4.44
CA GLY A 39 -3.98 -1.45 5.59
C GLY A 39 -4.11 0.08 5.69
N GLY A 40 -4.87 0.73 4.81
CA GLY A 40 -5.14 2.17 4.85
C GLY A 40 -4.15 3.05 4.08
N ILE A 41 -3.17 2.45 3.38
CA ILE A 41 -2.24 3.20 2.53
C ILE A 41 -2.90 3.49 1.17
N THR A 42 -3.04 4.77 0.86
CA THR A 42 -3.72 5.25 -0.36
C THR A 42 -2.77 5.86 -1.40
N ALA A 43 -1.50 6.04 -1.05
CA ALA A 43 -0.47 6.57 -1.93
C ALA A 43 0.59 5.49 -2.22
N ILE A 44 0.80 5.16 -3.49
CA ILE A 44 1.72 4.09 -3.91
C ILE A 44 2.54 4.59 -5.10
N ILE A 45 3.86 4.39 -5.04
CA ILE A 45 4.78 4.63 -6.16
C ILE A 45 5.00 3.28 -6.86
N SER A 46 4.60 3.19 -8.13
CA SER A 46 4.59 1.96 -8.93
C SER A 46 5.08 2.22 -10.34
N ASP A 47 5.76 1.24 -10.95
CA ASP A 47 6.07 1.25 -12.38
C ASP A 47 4.80 0.96 -13.22
N PHE A 48 3.74 0.46 -12.59
CA PHE A 48 2.45 0.14 -13.21
C PHE A 48 1.30 0.96 -12.59
N PRO A 49 1.28 2.29 -12.78
CA PRO A 49 0.31 3.17 -12.10
C PRO A 49 -1.15 2.83 -12.43
N ALA A 50 -1.43 2.34 -13.64
CA ALA A 50 -2.78 1.92 -14.02
C ALA A 50 -3.27 0.70 -13.22
N ARG A 51 -2.37 -0.25 -12.91
CA ARG A 51 -2.67 -1.43 -12.08
C ARG A 51 -2.96 -1.00 -10.64
N ALA A 52 -2.09 -0.15 -10.08
CA ALA A 52 -2.30 0.40 -8.74
C ALA A 52 -3.65 1.13 -8.64
N ARG A 53 -3.98 1.95 -9.65
CA ARG A 53 -5.24 2.68 -9.69
C ARG A 53 -6.46 1.77 -9.70
N ALA A 54 -6.47 0.75 -10.55
CA ALA A 54 -7.58 -0.20 -10.65
C ALA A 54 -7.85 -0.93 -9.31
N ILE A 55 -6.80 -1.27 -8.56
CA ILE A 55 -6.92 -1.94 -7.27
C ILE A 55 -7.48 -0.98 -6.20
N VAL A 56 -6.97 0.26 -6.14
CA VAL A 56 -7.48 1.28 -5.21
C VAL A 56 -8.97 1.57 -5.45
N ASP A 57 -9.37 1.74 -6.72
CA ASP A 57 -10.77 2.02 -7.07
C ASP A 57 -11.68 0.81 -6.75
N ALA A 58 -11.17 -0.43 -6.89
CA ALA A 58 -11.91 -1.64 -6.54
C ALA A 58 -12.10 -1.82 -5.01
N GLY A 59 -11.08 -1.48 -4.20
CA GLY A 59 -11.15 -1.57 -2.74
C GLY A 59 -12.02 -0.50 -2.09
N GLY A 60 -12.14 0.68 -2.72
CA GLY A 60 -12.98 1.80 -2.22
C GLY A 60 -14.49 1.65 -2.45
N SER A 61 -14.94 0.58 -3.10
CA SER A 61 -16.35 0.35 -3.43
C SER A 61 -17.13 -0.44 -2.36
N ALA A 62 -16.48 -0.87 -1.29
CA ALA A 62 -17.14 -1.52 -0.16
C ALA A 62 -17.70 -0.46 0.80
N SER A 63 -18.93 -0.02 0.53
CA SER A 63 -19.80 0.70 1.48
C SER A 63 -20.55 -0.27 2.39
#